data_AF-R1BEK0-F1
#
_entry.id   AF-R1BEK0-F1
#
_cell.length_a   1.000
_cell.length_b   1.000
_cell.length_c   1.000
_cell.angle_alpha   90.00
_cell.angle_beta   90.00
_cell.angle_gamma   90.00
#
_symmetry.space_group_name_H-M   'P 1'
#
loop_
_entity.id
_entity.type
_entity.pdbx_description
1 polymer ?
#
loop_
_entity_poly.entity_id
_entity_poly.type
_entity_poly.pdbx_seq_one_letter_code
_entity_poly.pdbx_strand_id
1 'polypeptide(L)'
;DDDEDDVGPMPAPRVEGVTPSGYGGALLPGEGEAIAAYVAAGKRIPRRGEVGLSAEEIESFESMGYVMSGSRHKRMNAVRVRKENQIYSAEEKRALQMFNYEEKQKREAQILADFRSLVQNK
;
A
#
# COMPACT_ATOMS: atom_id res chain seq x y z
N ASP A 1 35.44 21.22 16.06
CA ASP A 1 35.40 19.83 16.56
C ASP A 1 34.01 19.54 17.12
N ASP A 2 33.01 19.50 16.24
CA ASP A 2 31.60 19.24 16.60
C ASP A 2 31.01 18.20 15.62
N ASP A 3 31.72 17.08 15.47
CA ASP A 3 31.18 15.87 14.85
C ASP A 3 30.84 14.87 15.97
N GLU A 4 29.90 15.26 16.84
CA GLU A 4 29.31 14.35 17.83
C GLU A 4 28.31 13.44 17.09
N ASP A 5 28.89 12.50 16.33
CA ASP A 5 28.44 11.12 16.16
C ASP A 5 26.98 10.86 16.58
N ASP A 6 26.05 11.11 15.65
CA ASP A 6 24.66 10.64 15.67
C ASP A 6 24.63 9.10 15.53
N VAL A 7 25.18 8.41 16.53
CA VAL A 7 25.33 6.96 16.58
C VAL A 7 24.19 6.41 17.42
N GLY A 8 23.01 6.36 16.81
CA GLY A 8 21.83 5.67 17.33
C GLY A 8 21.02 5.07 16.18
N PRO A 9 20.21 4.02 16.41
CA PRO A 9 19.24 3.61 15.40
C PRO A 9 18.32 4.80 15.13
N MET A 10 18.44 5.40 13.94
CA MET A 10 17.49 6.42 13.52
C MET A 10 16.08 5.83 13.64
N PRO A 11 15.11 6.58 14.20
CA PRO A 11 13.74 6.09 14.29
C PRO A 11 13.32 5.66 12.88
N ALA A 12 12.77 4.44 12.77
CA ALA A 12 12.27 3.95 11.50
C ALA A 12 11.43 5.06 10.86
N PRO A 13 11.71 5.47 9.62
CA PRO A 13 11.00 6.55 8.96
C PRO A 13 9.54 6.24 9.13
N ARG A 14 8.84 7.16 9.80
CA ARG A 14 7.41 7.10 9.94
C ARG A 14 6.91 7.02 8.50
N VAL A 15 6.47 5.85 8.08
CA VAL A 15 5.87 5.67 6.77
C VAL A 15 4.66 6.58 6.87
N GLU A 16 4.76 7.78 6.29
CA GLU A 16 3.67 8.73 6.33
C GLU A 16 2.45 7.93 5.85
N GLY A 17 1.47 7.76 6.74
CA GLY A 17 0.16 7.27 6.33
C GLY A 17 -0.21 8.08 5.12
N VAL A 18 -0.60 7.40 4.03
CA VAL A 18 -0.66 8.01 2.70
C VAL A 18 -1.31 9.37 2.84
N THR A 19 -0.53 10.42 2.60
CA THR A 19 -1.11 11.75 2.52
C THR A 19 -2.23 11.64 1.48
N PRO A 20 -3.40 12.29 1.65
CA PRO A 20 -4.50 12.18 0.70
C PRO A 20 -4.09 12.41 -0.77
N SER A 21 -2.93 13.03 -1.00
CA SER A 21 -2.26 13.27 -2.28
C SER A 21 -1.51 12.07 -2.90
N GLY A 22 -1.20 11.00 -2.16
CA GLY A 22 -0.33 9.91 -2.64
C GLY A 22 -0.98 8.93 -3.62
N TYR A 23 -2.32 8.85 -3.60
CA TYR A 23 -3.06 7.99 -4.51
C TYR A 23 -3.39 8.65 -5.86
N GLY A 24 -2.93 9.89 -6.12
CA GLY A 24 -3.09 10.62 -7.38
C GLY A 24 -4.45 11.32 -7.57
N GLY A 25 -4.47 12.38 -8.40
CA GLY A 25 -5.59 13.34 -8.47
C GLY A 25 -6.88 12.89 -9.19
N ALA A 26 -6.98 11.63 -9.62
CA ALA A 26 -8.17 11.09 -10.29
C ALA A 26 -9.21 10.47 -9.33
N LEU A 27 -8.90 10.41 -8.03
CA LEU A 27 -9.79 9.90 -6.98
C LEU A 27 -10.45 11.06 -6.24
N LEU A 28 -11.68 10.83 -5.77
CA LEU A 28 -12.35 11.77 -4.88
C LEU A 28 -11.65 11.81 -3.51
N PRO A 29 -11.75 12.92 -2.76
CA PRO A 29 -11.22 12.98 -1.40
C PRO A 29 -11.76 11.83 -0.54
N GLY A 30 -10.87 11.09 0.11
CA GLY A 30 -11.22 9.92 0.94
C GLY A 30 -11.56 8.63 0.18
N GLU A 31 -11.73 8.67 -1.14
CA GLU A 31 -12.01 7.46 -1.94
C GLU A 31 -10.80 6.53 -1.97
N GLY A 32 -9.59 7.08 -2.13
CA GLY A 32 -8.37 6.29 -2.19
C GLY A 32 -8.05 5.58 -0.88
N GLU A 33 -8.24 6.26 0.25
CA GLU A 33 -8.03 5.69 1.58
C GLU A 33 -9.02 4.56 1.86
N ALA A 34 -10.30 4.77 1.54
CA ALA A 34 -11.31 3.72 1.70
C ALA A 34 -10.98 2.49 0.87
N ILE A 35 -10.59 2.67 -0.41
CA ILE A 35 -10.20 1.55 -1.29
C ILE A 35 -8.96 0.84 -0.75
N ALA A 36 -7.94 1.59 -0.31
CA ALA A 36 -6.71 1.02 0.24
C ALA A 36 -6.98 0.17 1.49
N ALA A 37 -7.93 0.57 2.36
CA ALA A 37 -8.33 -0.23 3.51
C ALA A 37 -8.92 -1.60 3.11
N TYR A 38 -9.72 -1.65 2.04
CA TYR A 38 -10.24 -2.92 1.51
C TYR A 38 -9.11 -3.79 0.93
N VAL A 39 -8.18 -3.19 0.18
CA VAL A 39 -7.03 -3.89 -0.39
C VAL A 39 -6.12 -4.47 0.70
N ALA A 40 -5.80 -3.67 1.73
CA ALA A 40 -5.00 -4.12 2.87
C ALA A 40 -5.68 -5.24 3.66
N ALA A 41 -7.02 -5.24 3.72
CA ALA A 41 -7.81 -6.32 4.32
C ALA A 41 -7.93 -7.56 3.41
N GLY A 42 -7.37 -7.53 2.19
CA GLY A 42 -7.53 -8.60 1.20
C GLY A 42 -8.96 -8.78 0.70
N LYS A 43 -9.81 -7.76 0.89
CA LYS A 43 -11.23 -7.80 0.54
C LYS A 43 -11.46 -7.17 -0.82
N ARG A 44 -12.45 -7.70 -1.53
CA ARG A 44 -12.96 -7.12 -2.77
C ARG A 44 -13.47 -5.70 -2.53
N ILE A 45 -13.09 -4.77 -3.40
CA ILE A 45 -13.53 -3.37 -3.36
C ILE A 45 -15.02 -3.32 -3.77
N PRO A 46 -15.93 -2.78 -2.93
CA PRO A 46 -17.36 -2.73 -3.25
C PRO A 46 -17.67 -1.85 -4.46
N ARG A 47 -18.54 -2.32 -5.37
CA ARG A 47 -19.04 -1.52 -6.50
C ARG A 47 -20.25 -0.68 -6.07
N ARG A 48 -20.63 0.31 -6.89
CA ARG A 48 -21.83 1.13 -6.64
C ARG A 48 -23.08 0.24 -6.59
N GLY A 49 -23.80 0.28 -5.48
CA GLY A 49 -24.98 -0.56 -5.24
C GLY A 49 -24.68 -1.88 -4.51
N GLU A 50 -23.43 -2.14 -4.16
CA GLU A 50 -23.00 -3.29 -3.36
C GLU A 50 -22.64 -2.90 -1.93
N VAL A 51 -22.68 -1.60 -1.61
CA VAL A 51 -22.42 -1.09 -0.27
C VAL A 51 -23.48 -1.64 0.67
N GLY A 52 -23.05 -2.46 1.63
CA GLY A 52 -23.94 -3.16 2.57
C GLY A 52 -24.05 -4.67 2.34
N LEU A 53 -23.51 -5.19 1.24
CA LEU A 53 -23.30 -6.62 1.04
C LEU A 53 -21.86 -6.99 1.38
N SER A 54 -21.68 -8.17 1.96
CA SER A 54 -20.35 -8.76 2.16
C SER A 54 -19.75 -9.22 0.84
N ALA A 55 -18.41 -9.33 0.79
CA ALA A 55 -17.71 -9.81 -0.40
C ALA A 55 -18.15 -11.23 -0.79
N GLU A 56 -18.39 -12.09 0.20
CA GLU A 56 -18.84 -13.49 0.03
C GLU A 56 -20.25 -13.56 -0.58
N GLU A 57 -21.17 -12.72 -0.12
CA GLU A 57 -22.52 -12.64 -0.70
C GLU A 57 -22.47 -12.22 -2.16
N ILE A 58 -21.65 -11.21 -2.50
CA ILE A 58 -21.51 -10.73 -3.88
C ILE A 58 -20.96 -11.84 -4.79
N GLU A 59 -19.92 -12.54 -4.34
CA GLU A 59 -19.34 -13.67 -5.09
C GLU A 59 -20.36 -14.79 -5.30
N SER A 60 -21.15 -15.11 -4.27
CA SER A 60 -22.23 -16.10 -4.37
C SER A 60 -23.27 -15.69 -5.42
N PHE A 61 -23.70 -14.42 -5.45
CA PHE A 61 -24.66 -13.92 -6.44
C PHE A 61 -24.09 -13.96 -7.86
N GLU A 62 -22.83 -13.57 -8.05
CA GLU A 62 -22.17 -13.65 -9.36
C GLU A 62 -22.04 -15.11 -9.84
N SER A 63 -21.70 -16.04 -8.95
CA SER A 63 -21.59 -17.47 -9.28
C SER A 63 -22.92 -18.10 -9.69
N MET A 64 -24.02 -17.66 -9.08
CA MET A 64 -25.39 -18.06 -9.44
C MET A 64 -25.88 -17.43 -10.76
N GLY A 65 -25.09 -16.52 -11.35
CA GLY A 65 -25.42 -15.87 -12.62
C GLY A 65 -26.20 -14.56 -12.47
N TYR A 66 -26.34 -14.03 -11.25
CA TYR A 66 -26.91 -12.69 -11.06
C TYR A 66 -25.94 -11.62 -11.57
N VAL A 67 -26.50 -10.62 -12.23
CA VAL A 67 -25.75 -9.49 -12.77
C VAL A 67 -25.88 -8.33 -11.79
N MET A 68 -24.78 -7.99 -11.12
CA MET A 68 -24.77 -6.87 -10.18
C MET A 68 -24.96 -5.52 -10.88
N SER A 69 -25.55 -4.56 -10.17
CA SER A 69 -25.83 -3.23 -10.72
C SER A 69 -24.55 -2.55 -11.25
N GLY A 70 -24.62 -1.99 -12.46
CA GLY A 70 -23.50 -1.31 -13.11
C GLY A 70 -22.49 -2.23 -13.82
N SER A 71 -22.53 -3.55 -13.61
CA SER A 71 -21.58 -4.50 -14.22
C SER A 71 -21.68 -4.58 -15.76
N ARG A 72 -22.83 -4.22 -16.37
CA ARG A 72 -23.02 -4.18 -17.83
C ARG A 72 -22.50 -2.89 -18.49
N HIS A 73 -22.14 -1.86 -17.72
CA HIS A 73 -21.73 -0.56 -18.27
C HIS A 73 -20.24 -0.51 -18.58
N LYS A 74 -19.86 -0.72 -19.84
CA LYS A 74 -18.45 -0.73 -20.31
C LYS A 74 -17.65 0.50 -19.86
N ARG A 75 -18.18 1.71 -20.09
CA ARG A 75 -17.48 2.97 -19.75
C ARG A 75 -17.25 3.13 -18.25
N MET A 76 -18.24 2.76 -17.44
CA MET A 76 -18.14 2.82 -15.99
C MET A 76 -17.15 1.78 -15.44
N ASN A 77 -17.21 0.56 -15.96
CA ASN A 77 -16.26 -0.49 -15.57
C ASN A 77 -14.82 -0.08 -15.87
N ALA A 78 -14.57 0.55 -17.02
CA ALA A 78 -13.23 1.05 -17.36
C ALA A 78 -12.74 2.13 -16.39
N VAL A 79 -13.63 3.05 -15.98
CA VAL A 79 -13.30 4.07 -14.96
C VAL A 79 -13.01 3.41 -13.61
N ARG A 80 -13.83 2.43 -13.21
CA ARG A 80 -13.64 1.66 -11.98
C ARG A 80 -12.28 0.96 -11.97
N VAL A 81 -11.99 0.15 -12.98
CA VAL A 81 -10.72 -0.58 -13.10
C VAL A 81 -9.53 0.39 -13.07
N ARG A 82 -9.65 1.55 -13.72
CA ARG A 82 -8.60 2.58 -13.65
C ARG A 82 -8.35 3.08 -12.23
N LYS A 83 -9.41 3.38 -11.48
CA LYS A 83 -9.32 3.84 -10.09
C LYS A 83 -8.72 2.77 -9.19
N GLU A 84 -9.15 1.52 -9.35
CA GLU A 84 -8.60 0.38 -8.60
C GLU A 84 -7.11 0.18 -8.90
N ASN A 85 -6.72 0.18 -10.19
CA ASN A 85 -5.33 0.04 -10.60
C ASN A 85 -4.44 1.16 -10.07
N GLN A 86 -4.98 2.38 -9.96
CA GLN A 86 -4.25 3.52 -9.39
C GLN A 86 -3.87 3.27 -7.92
N ILE A 87 -4.74 2.61 -7.16
CA ILE A 87 -4.45 2.20 -5.78
C ILE A 87 -3.46 1.04 -5.76
N TYR A 88 -3.69 0.00 -6.56
CA TYR A 88 -2.78 -1.15 -6.61
C TYR A 88 -1.36 -0.73 -6.97
N SER A 89 -1.17 0.11 -8.00
CA SER A 89 0.16 0.59 -8.39
C SER A 89 0.81 1.47 -7.30
N ALA A 90 0.03 2.27 -6.57
CA ALA A 90 0.55 3.07 -5.46
C ALA A 90 0.99 2.18 -4.30
N GLU A 91 0.18 1.18 -3.94
CA GLU A 91 0.46 0.26 -2.84
C GLU A 91 1.61 -0.70 -3.17
N GLU A 92 1.70 -1.21 -4.40
CA GLU A 92 2.83 -2.01 -4.88
C GLU A 92 4.14 -1.22 -4.83
N LYS A 93 4.13 0.03 -5.29
CA LYS A 93 5.30 0.90 -5.23
C LYS A 93 5.73 1.15 -3.78
N ARG A 94 4.78 1.34 -2.87
CA ARG A 94 5.04 1.50 -1.44
C ARG A 94 5.63 0.23 -0.84
N ALA A 95 5.05 -0.93 -1.11
CA ALA A 95 5.53 -2.21 -0.63
C ALA A 95 6.98 -2.47 -1.10
N LEU A 96 7.29 -2.18 -2.37
CA LEU A 96 8.65 -2.27 -2.91
C LEU A 96 9.62 -1.30 -2.25
N GLN A 97 9.21 -0.06 -1.98
CA GLN A 97 10.06 0.92 -1.29
C GLN A 97 10.37 0.53 0.15
N MET A 98 9.36 0.03 0.88
CA MET A 98 9.51 -0.49 2.23
C MET A 98 10.51 -1.66 2.25
N PHE A 99 10.35 -2.61 1.33
CA PHE A 99 11.24 -3.75 1.21
C PHE A 99 12.70 -3.32 0.92
N ASN A 100 12.90 -2.42 -0.04
CA ASN A 100 14.24 -1.92 -0.38
C ASN A 100 14.89 -1.17 0.79
N TYR A 101 14.10 -0.43 1.56
CA TYR A 101 14.58 0.28 2.73
C TYR A 101 14.97 -0.67 3.87
N GLU A 102 14.16 -1.68 4.15
CA GLU A 102 14.49 -2.73 5.13
C GLU A 102 15.75 -3.50 4.76
N GLU A 103 15.90 -3.89 3.49
CA GLU A 103 17.09 -4.57 2.98
C GLU A 103 18.35 -3.68 3.11
N LYS A 104 18.23 -2.39 2.78
CA LYS A 104 19.31 -1.43 2.93
C LYS A 104 19.72 -1.28 4.40
N GLN A 105 18.77 -1.12 5.32
CA GLN A 105 19.05 -1.01 6.75
C GLN A 105 19.75 -2.26 7.30
N LYS A 106 19.28 -3.46 6.93
CA LYS A 106 19.93 -4.71 7.35
C LYS A 106 21.37 -4.78 6.87
N ARG A 107 21.63 -4.38 5.62
CA ARG A 107 22.97 -4.33 5.04
C ARG A 107 23.86 -3.32 5.76
N GLU A 108 23.37 -2.11 6.02
CA GLU A 108 24.12 -1.08 6.74
C GLU A 108 24.42 -1.50 8.19
N ALA A 109 23.46 -2.12 8.87
CA ALA A 109 23.66 -2.66 10.22
C ALA A 109 24.73 -3.76 10.26
N GLN A 110 24.75 -4.65 9.26
CA GLN A 110 25.78 -5.68 9.14
C GLN A 110 27.16 -5.07 8.91
N ILE A 111 27.28 -4.10 8.00
CA ILE A 111 28.55 -3.41 7.72
C ILE A 111 29.07 -2.68 8.97
N LEU A 112 28.18 -2.02 9.72
CA LEU A 112 28.54 -1.35 10.98
C LEU A 112 29.02 -2.34 12.05
N ALA A 113 28.36 -3.51 12.16
CA ALA A 113 28.79 -4.56 13.08
C ALA A 113 30.17 -5.11 12.71
N ASP A 114 30.42 -5.37 11.42
CA ASP A 114 31.70 -5.84 10.92
C ASP A 114 32.80 -4.80 11.20
N PHE A 115 32.53 -3.51 10.95
CA PHE A 115 33.49 -2.43 11.22
C PHE A 115 33.82 -2.30 12.70
N ARG A 116 32.82 -2.36 13.60
CA ARG A 116 33.04 -2.35 15.05
C ARG A 116 33.92 -3.52 15.50
N SER A 117 33.72 -4.72 14.94
CA SER A 117 34.53 -5.89 15.27
C SER A 117 35.99 -5.75 14.83
N LEU A 118 36.24 -5.14 13.68
CA LEU A 118 37.60 -4.89 13.16
C LEU A 118 38.36 -3.86 14.00
N VAL A 119 37.66 -2.84 14.51
CA VAL A 119 38.26 -1.82 15.39
C VAL A 119 38.55 -2.37 16.78
N GLN A 120 37.68 -3.23 17.34
CA GLN A 120 37.89 -3.85 18.65
C GLN A 120 38.96 -4.95 18.67
N ASN A 121 39.20 -5.61 17.53
CA ASN A 121 40.22 -6.66 17.40
C ASN A 121 41.62 -6.12 17.01
N LYS A 122 41.85 -4.82 17.19
CA LYS A 122 43.11 -4.13 16.90
C LYS A 122 43.71 -3.57 18.18
#